data_AF-A0A8S9ITB0-F1
#
_entry.id   AF-A0A8S9ITB0-F1
#
_cell.length_a   1.000
_cell.length_b   1.000
_cell.length_c   1.000
_cell.angle_alpha   90.00
_cell.angle_beta   90.00
_cell.angle_gamma   90.00
#
_symmetry.space_group_name_H-M   'P 1'
#
loop_
_entity.id
_entity.type
_entity.pdbx_description
1 polymer ?
#
loop_
_entity_poly.entity_id
_entity_poly.type
_entity_poly.pdbx_seq_one_letter_code
_entity_poly.pdbx_strand_id
1 'polypeptide(L)'
;MKFADGKIWKVIAANSMKKITDDVACLAFLNGGDAAAQAVVIGMHQMENTLLEFDVGRSAFGFSCSLGLVNASCGDFQTKP
;
A
#
# COMPACT_ATOMS: atom_id res chain seq x y z
N MET A 1 4.97 -2.37 -8.22
CA MET A 1 3.91 -2.97 -9.04
C MET A 1 3.70 -2.10 -10.27
N LYS A 2 3.82 -2.67 -11.48
CA LYS A 2 3.64 -1.94 -12.73
C LYS A 2 2.26 -2.26 -13.30
N PHE A 3 1.46 -1.24 -13.56
CA PHE A 3 0.14 -1.35 -14.16
C PHE A 3 0.23 -1.37 -15.69
N ALA A 4 -0.85 -1.81 -16.36
CA ALA A 4 -0.89 -1.97 -17.81
C ALA A 4 -0.63 -0.66 -18.57
N ASP A 5 -1.04 0.48 -18.00
CA ASP A 5 -0.82 1.83 -18.51
C ASP A 5 0.60 2.38 -18.24
N GLY A 6 1.49 1.56 -17.67
CA GLY A 6 2.86 1.90 -17.36
C GLY A 6 3.05 2.63 -16.03
N LYS A 7 1.99 2.96 -15.29
CA LYS A 7 2.11 3.56 -13.95
C LYS A 7 2.71 2.56 -12.97
N ILE A 8 3.52 3.06 -12.04
CA ILE A 8 4.24 2.22 -11.08
C ILE A 8 3.86 2.61 -9.66
N TRP A 9 3.17 1.72 -8.95
CA TRP A 9 3.02 1.82 -7.51
C TRP A 9 4.25 1.20 -6.84
N LYS A 10 5.07 2.05 -6.22
CA LYS A 10 6.24 1.61 -5.45
C LYS A 10 5.82 1.21 -4.04
N VAL A 11 6.01 -0.05 -3.68
CA VAL A 11 5.91 -0.51 -2.28
C VAL A 11 7.30 -0.34 -1.65
N ILE A 12 7.41 0.54 -0.67
CA ILE A 12 8.69 0.86 -0.01
C ILE A 12 8.88 0.04 1.26
N ALA A 13 10.04 0.16 1.91
CA ALA A 13 10.37 -0.56 3.14
C ALA A 13 9.28 -0.43 4.22
N ALA A 14 8.74 0.77 4.42
CA ALA A 14 7.67 1.03 5.39
C ALA A 14 6.38 0.22 5.14
N ASN A 15 6.06 -0.07 3.88
CA ASN A 15 4.86 -0.81 3.47
C ASN A 15 5.11 -2.30 3.22
N SER A 16 6.38 -2.71 3.11
CA SER A 16 6.76 -4.08 2.79
C SER A 16 7.32 -4.85 3.98
N MET A 17 7.82 -4.17 5.00
CA MET A 17 8.39 -4.79 6.20
C MET A 17 7.52 -4.53 7.41
N LYS A 18 7.43 -5.50 8.30
CA LYS A 18 6.86 -5.34 9.64
C LYS A 18 7.95 -5.58 10.68
N LYS A 19 8.22 -4.57 11.50
CA LYS A 19 9.09 -4.71 12.66
C LYS A 19 8.38 -5.57 13.72
N ILE A 20 9.05 -6.64 14.16
CA ILE A 20 8.53 -7.59 15.16
C ILE A 20 9.22 -7.34 16.51
N THR A 21 10.54 -7.19 16.48
CA THR A 21 11.37 -6.77 17.62
C THR A 21 12.33 -5.67 17.18
N ASP A 22 13.19 -5.19 18.08
CA ASP A 22 14.17 -4.16 17.73
C ASP A 22 15.14 -4.54 16.61
N ASP A 23 15.53 -5.81 16.57
CA ASP A 23 16.51 -6.33 15.60
C ASP A 23 15.89 -7.23 14.52
N VAL A 24 14.57 -7.49 14.57
CA VAL A 24 13.88 -8.37 13.63
C VAL A 24 12.77 -7.64 12.88
N ALA A 25 12.88 -7.65 11.56
CA ALA A 25 11.82 -7.24 10.65
C ALA A 25 11.52 -8.37 9.66
N CYS A 26 10.23 -8.63 9.43
CA CYS A 26 9.76 -9.63 8.49
C CYS A 26 9.20 -8.97 7.22
N LEU A 27 9.37 -9.65 6.09
CA LEU A 27 8.67 -9.29 4.86
C LEU A 27 7.16 -9.53 5.07
N ALA A 28 6.35 -8.50 4.94
CA ALA A 28 4.91 -8.52 5.20
C ALA A 28 4.10 -9.10 4.02
N PHE A 29 4.64 -10.10 3.33
CA PHE A 29 3.99 -10.79 2.22
C PHE A 29 3.80 -12.26 2.58
N LEU A 30 2.61 -12.79 2.30
CA LEU A 30 2.25 -14.16 2.62
C LEU A 30 2.09 -14.96 1.32
N ASN A 31 2.42 -16.25 1.37
CA ASN A 31 2.09 -17.17 0.28
C ASN A 31 0.60 -17.52 0.38
N GLY A 32 -0.18 -17.18 -0.66
CA GLY A 32 -1.61 -17.48 -0.74
C GLY A 32 -1.93 -18.96 -1.02
N GLY A 33 -0.92 -19.76 -1.39
CA GLY A 33 -1.09 -21.15 -1.80
C GLY A 33 -1.68 -21.30 -3.21
N ASP A 34 -1.73 -22.53 -3.70
CA ASP A 34 -2.10 -22.83 -5.09
C ASP A 34 -3.58 -22.56 -5.40
N ALA A 35 -4.43 -22.54 -4.37
CA ALA A 35 -5.87 -22.28 -4.49
C ALA A 35 -6.24 -20.79 -4.36
N ALA A 36 -5.27 -19.89 -4.34
CA ALA A 36 -5.53 -18.45 -4.22
C ALA A 36 -6.39 -17.94 -5.40
N ALA A 37 -7.51 -17.28 -5.07
CA ALA A 37 -8.43 -16.74 -6.07
C ALA A 37 -7.83 -15.58 -6.89
N GLN A 38 -6.86 -14.86 -6.34
CA GLN A 38 -6.13 -13.78 -7.00
C GLN A 38 -4.63 -14.04 -6.90
N ALA A 39 -3.89 -13.78 -7.98
CA ALA A 39 -2.43 -13.91 -7.99
C ALA A 39 -1.73 -12.96 -7.00
N VAL A 40 -2.31 -11.78 -6.76
CA VAL A 40 -1.83 -10.79 -5.80
C VAL A 40 -3.02 -10.12 -5.12
N VAL A 41 -2.96 -10.03 -3.79
CA VAL A 41 -3.87 -9.22 -2.98
C VAL A 41 -3.04 -8.15 -2.26
N ILE A 42 -3.39 -6.88 -2.47
CA ILE A 42 -2.75 -5.77 -1.73
C ILE A 42 -3.48 -5.65 -0.39
N GLY A 43 -2.76 -5.94 0.70
CA GLY A 43 -3.31 -5.88 2.04
C GLY A 43 -3.25 -4.49 2.65
N MET A 44 -3.89 -4.36 3.82
CA MET A 44 -3.99 -3.09 4.55
C MET A 44 -2.61 -2.51 4.89
N HIS A 45 -1.66 -3.35 5.34
CA HIS A 45 -0.29 -2.92 5.67
C HIS A 45 0.43 -2.29 4.47
N GLN A 46 0.23 -2.86 3.27
CA GLN A 46 0.79 -2.30 2.03
C GLN A 46 0.13 -0.98 1.64
N MET A 47 -1.11 -0.73 2.05
CA MET A 47 -1.89 0.48 1.76
C MET A 47 -1.63 1.61 2.77
N GLU A 48 -1.06 1.32 3.94
CA GLU A 48 -0.80 2.32 4.98
C GLU A 48 -0.02 3.53 4.45
N ASN A 49 -0.43 4.73 4.86
CA ASN A 49 0.20 6.00 4.45
C ASN A 49 0.35 6.15 2.92
N THR A 50 -0.55 5.56 2.14
CA THR A 50 -0.71 5.82 0.72
C THR A 50 -2.12 6.34 0.51
N LEU A 51 -2.27 7.51 -0.13
CA LEU A 51 -3.60 8.00 -0.51
C LEU A 51 -4.08 7.19 -1.71
N LEU A 52 -5.25 6.57 -1.56
CA LEU A 52 -5.89 5.76 -2.59
C LEU A 52 -7.19 6.41 -3.03
N GLU A 53 -7.39 6.50 -4.34
CA GLU A 53 -8.58 7.08 -4.94
C GLU A 53 -9.28 6.01 -5.78
N PHE A 54 -10.53 5.74 -5.45
CA PHE A 54 -11.40 4.84 -6.20
C PHE A 54 -12.45 5.68 -6.93
N ASP A 55 -12.13 6.09 -8.16
CA ASP A 55 -13.05 6.84 -9.00
C ASP A 55 -13.93 5.87 -9.81
N VAL A 56 -15.08 5.53 -9.24
CA VAL A 56 -16.06 4.62 -9.83
C VAL A 56 -16.65 5.21 -11.13
N GLY A 57 -16.85 6.53 -11.19
CA GLY A 57 -17.44 7.19 -12.34
C GLY A 57 -16.56 7.11 -13.59
N ARG A 58 -15.24 7.15 -13.40
CA ARG A 58 -14.26 7.01 -14.49
C ARG A 58 -13.70 5.60 -14.61
N SER A 59 -14.14 4.65 -13.77
CA SER A 59 -13.56 3.31 -13.66
C SER A 59 -12.03 3.36 -13.50
N ALA A 60 -11.56 4.28 -12.66
CA ALA A 60 -10.14 4.58 -12.49
C ALA A 60 -9.70 4.35 -11.04
N PHE A 61 -8.43 3.97 -10.90
CA PHE A 61 -7.78 3.78 -9.62
C PHE A 61 -6.54 4.67 -9.55
N GLY A 62 -6.52 5.56 -8.55
CA GLY A 62 -5.43 6.48 -8.28
C GLY A 62 -4.67 6.09 -7.01
N PHE A 63 -3.36 6.35 -7.00
CA PHE A 63 -2.52 6.17 -5.83
C PHE A 63 -1.46 7.26 -5.76
N SER A 64 -1.16 7.73 -4.55
CA SER A 64 -0.01 8.59 -4.30
C SER A 64 1.28 7.77 -4.13
N CYS A 65 2.41 8.45 -3.99
CA CYS A 65 3.55 7.83 -3.32
C CYS A 65 3.26 7.65 -1.82
N SER A 66 4.08 6.88 -1.11
CA SER A 66 3.99 6.81 0.36
C SER A 66 4.16 8.22 0.95
N LEU A 67 3.18 8.68 1.71
CA LEU A 67 3.11 10.02 2.29
C LEU A 67 4.31 10.32 3.20
N GLY A 68 4.88 9.29 3.85
CA GLY A 68 6.10 9.44 4.65
C GLY A 68 7.30 9.99 3.86
N LEU A 69 7.31 9.85 2.52
CA LEU A 69 8.35 10.42 1.65
C LEU A 69 8.23 11.94 1.50
N VAL A 70 7.05 12.50 1.78
CA VAL A 70 6.77 13.94 1.75
C VAL A 70 6.48 14.48 3.16
N ASN A 71 6.96 13.77 4.19
CA ASN A 71 6.81 14.13 5.60
C ASN A 71 5.36 14.34 6.03
N ALA A 72 4.46 13.45 5.57
CA ALA A 72 3.04 13.41 5.92
C ALA A 72 2.58 11.98 6.22
N SER A 73 1.44 11.85 6.90
CA SER A 73 0.77 10.61 7.26
C SER A 73 -0.73 10.73 6.99
N CYS A 74 -1.41 9.59 6.77
CA CYS A 74 -2.87 9.59 6.74
C CYS A 74 -3.48 10.08 8.07
N GLY A 75 -2.77 9.85 9.19
CA GLY A 75 -3.18 10.31 10.52
C GLY A 75 -3.09 11.83 10.72
N ASP A 76 -2.38 12.55 9.85
CA ASP A 76 -2.28 14.02 9.92
C ASP A 76 -3.54 14.71 9.35
N PHE A 77 -4.46 13.94 8.76
CA PHE A 77 -5.67 14.49 8.17
C PHE A 77 -6.59 15.05 9.25
N GLN A 78 -6.86 16.35 9.18
CA GLN A 78 -7.78 17.03 10.10
C GLN A 78 -9.22 16.62 9.81
N THR A 79 -9.69 15.59 10.50
CA THR A 79 -11.13 15.29 10.57
C THR A 79 -11.76 16.33 11.49
N LYS A 80 -12.52 17.27 10.94
CA LYS A 80 -13.43 18.06 11.78
C LYS A 80 -14.41 17.10 12.45
N PRO A 81 -14.67 17.21 13.77
CA PRO A 81 -15.82 16.55 14.38
C PRO A 81 -17.13 17.01 13.74
#